data_AF-A0A6G3X0D9-F1
#
_entry.id   AF-A0A6G3X0D9-F1
#
_cell.length_a   1.000
_cell.length_b   1.000
_cell.length_c   1.000
_cell.angle_alpha   90.00
_cell.angle_beta   90.00
_cell.angle_gamma   90.00
#
_symmetry.space_group_name_H-M   'P 1'
#
loop_
_entity.id
_entity.type
_entity.pdbx_description
1 polymer ?
#
loop_
_entity_poly.entity_id
_entity_poly.type
_entity_poly.pdbx_seq_one_letter_code
_entity_poly.pdbx_strand_id
1 'polypeptide(L)' 'GIAEAVRQIRGTSVNQVAGAARSLVTAGTGVPTSGLVIGADR' A
#
# COMPACT_ATOMS: atom_id res chain seq x y z
N GLY A 1 1.63 1.45 -7.31
CA GLY A 1 0.64 1.19 -6.24
C GLY A 1 1.21 0.25 -5.19
N ILE A 2 1.20 -1.07 -5.46
CA ILE A 2 1.58 -2.09 -4.45
C ILE A 2 2.97 -1.88 -3.87
N ALA A 3 4.01 -1.70 -4.71
CA ALA A 3 5.37 -1.48 -4.22
C ALA A 3 5.52 -0.20 -3.38
N GLU A 4 4.73 0.84 -3.66
CA GLU A 4 4.70 2.06 -2.84
C GLU A 4 4.08 1.77 -1.48
N ALA A 5 2.93 1.10 -1.45
CA ALA A 5 2.30 0.68 -0.21
C ALA A 5 3.26 -0.17 0.65
N VAL A 6 4.00 -1.10 0.05
CA VAL A 6 5.04 -1.87 0.77
C VAL A 6 6.13 -0.96 1.33
N ARG A 7 6.64 0.00 0.54
CA ARG A 7 7.66 0.95 1.02
C ARG A 7 7.14 1.83 2.15
N GLN A 8 5.88 2.28 2.10
CA GLN A 8 5.24 3.01 3.20
C GLN A 8 5.17 2.15 4.48
N ILE A 9 4.69 0.90 4.38
CA ILE A 9 4.60 -0.01 5.53
C ILE A 9 5.99 -0.37 6.10
N ARG A 10 7.02 -0.43 5.25
CA ARG A 10 8.40 -0.72 5.67
C ARG A 10 9.21 0.51 6.11
N GLY A 11 8.67 1.71 6.01
CA GLY A 11 9.38 2.94 6.35
C GLY A 11 10.50 3.32 5.37
N THR A 12 10.41 2.89 4.12
CA THR A 12 11.44 3.12 3.08
C THR A 12 10.92 3.93 1.90
N SER A 13 9.74 4.55 2.01
CA SER A 13 9.29 5.47 0.97
C SER A 13 10.08 6.77 1.01
N VAL A 14 10.37 7.31 -0.17
CA VAL A 14 10.94 8.66 -0.32
C VAL A 14 9.95 9.75 0.12
N ASN A 15 8.66 9.46 0.10
CA ASN A 15 7.58 10.37 0.54
C ASN A 15 6.81 9.73 1.69
N GLN A 16 7.52 9.48 2.79
CA GLN A 16 6.97 8.70 3.89
C GLN A 16 5.78 9.40 4.57
N VAL A 17 4.68 8.67 4.73
CA VAL A 17 3.53 9.10 5.52
C VAL A 17 3.77 8.70 6.98
N ALA A 18 3.74 9.68 7.88
CA ALA A 18 3.94 9.45 9.30
C ALA A 18 2.89 8.47 9.86
N GLY A 19 3.36 7.43 10.57
CA GLY A 19 2.48 6.46 11.24
C GLY A 19 1.71 5.51 10.31
N ALA A 20 2.11 5.38 9.04
CA ALA A 20 1.46 4.46 8.10
C ALA A 20 1.61 3.00 8.55
N ALA A 21 0.55 2.45 9.16
CA ALA A 21 0.52 1.06 9.65
C ALA A 21 -0.22 0.10 8.71
N ARG A 22 -1.10 0.63 7.85
CA ARG A 22 -1.87 -0.13 6.85
C ARG A 22 -2.05 0.70 5.58
N SER A 23 -2.18 0.03 4.44
CA SER A 23 -2.44 0.66 3.15
C SER A 23 -3.48 -0.13 2.35
N LEU A 24 -4.34 0.58 1.64
CA LEU A 24 -5.29 0.03 0.67
C LEU A 24 -4.78 0.33 -0.73
N VAL A 25 -4.69 -0.71 -1.57
CA VAL A 25 -4.31 -0.58 -2.97
C VAL A 25 -5.43 -1.14 -3.83
N THR A 26 -5.87 -0.37 -4.82
CA THR A 26 -6.79 -0.82 -5.86
C THR A 26 -6.03 -1.09 -7.16
N ALA A 27 -6.48 -2.07 -7.93
CA ALA A 27 -6.04 -2.25 -9.31
C ALA A 27 -6.80 -1.28 -10.26
N GLY A 28 -6.49 -1.36 -11.55
CA GLY A 28 -7.04 -0.45 -12.57
C GLY A 28 -8.57 -0.49 -12.64
N THR A 29 -9.16 0.64 -13.03
CA THR A 29 -10.61 0.84 -13.16
C THR A 29 -11.13 0.45 -14.55
N GLY A 30 -12.45 0.29 -14.69
CA GLY A 30 -13.12 0.07 -15.98
C GLY A 30 -13.33 -1.40 -16.38
N VAL A 31 -12.89 -2.33 -15.53
CA VAL A 31 -13.09 -3.78 -15.66
C VAL A 31 -13.28 -4.41 -14.28
N PRO A 32 -13.83 -5.64 -14.16
CA PRO A 32 -13.73 -6.41 -12.93
C PRO A 32 -12.27 -6.50 -12.48
N THR A 33 -12.01 -6.10 -11.25
CA THR A 33 -10.65 -5.83 -10.77
C THR A 33 -10.48 -6.26 -9.32
N SER A 34 -9.28 -6.11 -8.78
CA SER A 34 -8.91 -6.55 -7.44
C SER A 34 -8.39 -5.39 -6.57
N GLY A 35 -8.18 -5.69 -5.30
CA GLY A 35 -7.53 -4.80 -4.35
C GLY A 35 -6.80 -5.57 -3.25
N LEU A 36 -5.89 -4.89 -2.55
CA LEU A 36 -5.13 -5.44 -1.44
C LEU A 36 -5.19 -4.50 -0.23
N VAL A 37 -5.30 -5.09 0.96
CA VAL A 37 -4.97 -4.42 2.23
C VAL A 37 -3.61 -4.95 2.68
N ILE A 38 -2.66 -4.04 2.89
CA ILE A 38 -1.29 -4.37 3.26
C ILE A 38 -1.01 -3.85 4.66
N GLY A 39 -0.40 -4.67 5.52
CA GLY A 39 0.09 -4.32 6.84
C GLY A 39 1.38 -5.09 7.16
N ALA A 40 2.07 -4.68 8.22
CA ALA A 40 3.19 -5.44 8.75
C ALA A 40 2.69 -6.70 9.47
N ASP A 41 3.43 -7.80 9.32
CA ASP A 41 3.24 -8.98 10.15
C ASP A 41 3.75 -8.66 11.56
N ARG A 42 2.94 -8.91 12.58
CA ARG A 42 3.22 -8.54 13.98
C ARG A 42 3.66 -9.75 14.78
#